data_AF-A0A2A6LYA5-F1
#
_entry.id   AF-A0A2A6LYA5-F1
#
_cell.length_a   1.000
_cell.length_b   1.000
_cell.length_c   1.000
_cell.angle_alpha   90.00
_cell.angle_beta   90.00
_cell.angle_gamma   90.00
#
_symmetry.space_group_name_H-M   'P 1'
#
loop_
_entity.id
_entity.type
_entity.pdbx_description
1 polymer ?
#
loop_
_entity_poly.entity_id
_entity_poly.type
_entity_poly.pdbx_seq_one_letter_code
_entity_poly.pdbx_strand_id
1 'polypeptide(L)'
;MPEGDLFLVDSWLKGDGLSNNNQALAELISFMWSNPRATFTSKRTSVFRFSSSSHTFPPIRWRGEGARFLFNGDVNGSANPVFTFADGFDFDLMSFTALSGTHFRRAIRFSGKAQGDTVEVICESQMNNNGGSNLDFAIGVYGHDNEIRKVKTRNVDQAVLQYGEGGTAAKAQKRSRIGMLDIESYTKGFYQRNTEDCDVKDYNIRSRSPNGSYAANGSPNPGQNAILTSGVKNSTFGAGTAADAIEHNIRVGGSYGSEMLTDGVTFIAPKSHRAGQCLFKAFSGSNLVPIKRVSVVGGEMHDAGFDGDGLGFNDFGVMAQNLEDSKFVGVSVGKREGDFSALDSWYVSQANNVRMIGCSGIAAQRDALRVSEYNGNGTDSNSTNTLITSAFYAEGHNAVGVRVECPTAKMRDFYVDAQVIGGTEGVKWDGPATLAYQPCVFEASVRGQSGQKFSISGAGSPQIKWRDKTASA
;
A
#
# COMPACT_ATOMS: atom_id res chain seq x y z
N MET A 1 -20.46 11.53 -32.90
CA MET A 1 -20.48 12.94 -32.44
C MET A 1 -19.68 13.76 -33.44
N PRO A 2 -20.08 15.01 -33.77
CA PRO A 2 -19.40 15.80 -34.80
C PRO A 2 -17.95 16.08 -34.38
N GLU A 3 -17.02 16.06 -35.33
CA GLU A 3 -15.62 16.44 -35.13
C GLU A 3 -15.57 17.88 -34.59
N GLY A 4 -15.05 18.07 -33.38
CA GLY A 4 -14.74 19.40 -32.86
C GLY A 4 -13.50 19.96 -33.57
N ASP A 5 -13.35 21.28 -33.56
CA ASP A 5 -12.19 21.96 -34.14
C ASP A 5 -10.87 21.41 -33.59
N LEU A 6 -9.87 21.30 -34.47
CA LEU A 6 -8.53 20.81 -34.15
C LEU A 6 -7.55 21.98 -34.10
N PHE A 7 -6.92 22.20 -32.94
CA PHE A 7 -5.91 23.24 -32.75
C PHE A 7 -4.53 22.66 -32.47
N LEU A 8 -3.50 23.27 -33.05
CA LEU A 8 -2.11 22.92 -32.79
C LEU A 8 -1.54 23.80 -31.66
N VAL A 9 -1.18 23.17 -30.55
CA VAL A 9 -0.59 23.81 -29.36
C VAL A 9 0.71 24.55 -29.71
N ASP A 10 1.52 24.00 -30.61
CA ASP A 10 2.78 24.60 -31.08
C ASP A 10 2.60 25.94 -31.79
N SER A 11 1.38 26.33 -32.17
CA SER A 11 1.11 27.69 -32.69
C SER A 11 1.06 28.75 -31.59
N TRP A 12 0.96 28.32 -30.33
CA TRP A 12 0.92 29.16 -29.13
C TRP A 12 2.21 29.01 -28.33
N LEU A 13 2.65 27.77 -28.12
CA LEU A 13 3.80 27.45 -27.29
C LEU A 13 5.03 27.15 -28.14
N LYS A 14 6.19 27.70 -27.75
CA LYS A 14 7.48 27.36 -28.34
C LYS A 14 7.96 26.03 -27.74
N GLY A 15 7.86 24.97 -28.54
CA GLY A 15 8.23 23.59 -28.19
C GLY A 15 9.74 23.29 -28.27
N ASP A 16 10.62 24.28 -28.06
CA ASP A 16 12.07 24.17 -28.23
C ASP A 16 12.82 23.68 -26.96
N GLY A 17 12.12 23.56 -25.83
CA GLY A 17 12.70 23.23 -24.52
C GLY A 17 13.52 24.35 -23.87
N LEU A 18 13.66 25.50 -24.54
CA LEU A 18 14.50 26.62 -24.11
C LEU A 18 13.66 27.81 -23.67
N SER A 19 12.66 28.16 -24.48
CA SER A 19 11.76 29.29 -24.30
C SER A 19 10.84 29.07 -23.11
N ASN A 20 10.75 30.05 -22.21
CA ASN A 20 9.77 30.02 -21.13
C ASN A 20 8.38 30.37 -21.68
N ASN A 21 7.43 29.45 -21.53
CA ASN A 21 6.09 29.52 -22.08
C ASN A 21 5.03 29.99 -21.07
N ASN A 22 5.39 30.49 -19.88
CA ASN A 22 4.42 30.84 -18.82
C ASN A 22 3.25 31.72 -19.31
N GLN A 23 3.54 32.82 -20.02
CA GLN A 23 2.51 33.73 -20.52
C GLN A 23 1.69 33.09 -21.65
N ALA A 24 2.37 32.50 -22.65
CA ALA A 24 1.71 31.85 -23.78
C ALA A 24 0.81 30.68 -23.33
N LEU A 25 1.20 29.97 -22.25
CA LEU A 25 0.39 28.92 -21.64
C LEU A 25 -0.88 29.49 -20.99
N ALA A 26 -0.79 30.62 -20.28
CA ALA A 26 -1.96 31.28 -19.71
C ALA A 26 -2.95 31.76 -20.79
N GLU A 27 -2.42 32.28 -21.90
CA GLU A 27 -3.21 32.66 -23.08
C GLU A 27 -3.88 31.43 -23.72
N LEU A 28 -3.13 30.34 -23.93
CA LEU A 28 -3.65 29.09 -24.48
C LEU A 28 -4.76 28.50 -23.59
N ILE A 29 -4.57 28.49 -22.28
CA ILE A 29 -5.57 28.00 -21.33
C ILE A 29 -6.85 28.85 -21.42
N SER A 30 -6.72 30.18 -21.49
CA SER A 30 -7.88 31.07 -21.65
C SER A 30 -8.64 30.78 -22.95
N PHE A 31 -7.92 30.48 -24.02
CA PHE A 31 -8.52 30.06 -25.29
C PHE A 31 -9.19 28.70 -25.21
N MET A 32 -8.60 27.73 -24.53
CA MET A 32 -9.22 26.41 -24.29
C MET A 32 -10.55 26.55 -23.53
N TRP A 33 -10.64 27.45 -22.55
CA TRP A 33 -11.89 27.73 -21.83
C TRP A 33 -12.98 28.27 -22.73
N SER A 34 -12.59 29.01 -23.77
CA SER A 34 -13.51 29.55 -24.78
C SER A 34 -13.90 28.51 -25.83
N ASN A 35 -13.18 27.38 -25.88
CA ASN A 35 -13.36 26.31 -26.88
C ASN A 35 -13.40 24.91 -26.23
N PRO A 36 -14.34 24.64 -25.30
CA PRO A 36 -14.33 23.43 -24.48
C PRO A 36 -14.58 22.12 -25.25
N ARG A 37 -15.03 22.20 -26.51
CA ARG A 37 -15.27 21.03 -27.38
C ARG A 37 -14.14 20.74 -28.35
N ALA A 38 -13.13 21.61 -28.39
CA ALA A 38 -12.02 21.48 -29.32
C ALA A 38 -11.02 20.41 -28.88
N THR A 39 -10.30 19.87 -29.86
CA THR A 39 -9.18 18.97 -29.63
C THR A 39 -7.87 19.74 -29.82
N PHE A 40 -6.98 19.64 -28.84
CA PHE A 40 -5.67 20.28 -28.85
C PHE A 40 -4.60 19.24 -29.10
N THR A 41 -3.79 19.43 -30.14
CA THR A 41 -2.70 18.53 -30.53
C THR A 41 -1.35 19.19 -30.34
N SER A 42 -0.31 18.42 -30.03
CA SER A 42 1.07 18.89 -30.01
C SER A 42 1.93 18.03 -30.92
N LYS A 43 3.04 18.57 -31.44
CA LYS A 43 4.01 17.74 -32.15
C LYS A 43 4.72 16.81 -31.16
N ARG A 44 4.93 15.56 -31.56
CA ARG A 44 5.64 14.53 -30.79
C ARG A 44 6.99 14.97 -30.20
N THR A 45 7.72 15.85 -30.88
CA THR A 45 9.06 16.29 -30.48
C THR A 45 9.06 17.52 -29.58
N SER A 46 7.89 18.10 -29.29
CA SER A 46 7.81 19.39 -28.62
C SER A 46 8.07 19.29 -27.13
N VAL A 47 8.90 20.20 -26.64
CA VAL A 47 9.22 20.36 -25.22
C VAL A 47 8.83 21.77 -24.80
N PHE A 48 7.78 21.88 -24.00
CA PHE A 48 7.26 23.16 -23.54
C PHE A 48 7.82 23.46 -22.15
N ARG A 49 8.74 24.43 -22.06
CA ARG A 49 9.35 24.84 -20.79
C ARG A 49 8.53 25.90 -20.07
N PHE A 50 8.38 25.77 -18.75
CA PHE A 50 7.67 26.73 -17.87
C PHE A 50 8.28 26.72 -16.47
N SER A 51 8.02 27.79 -15.72
CA SER A 51 8.57 28.01 -14.38
C SER A 51 7.54 28.47 -13.34
N SER A 52 6.30 28.77 -13.75
CA SER A 52 5.22 29.11 -12.83
C SER A 52 4.31 27.92 -12.52
N SER A 53 3.57 28.00 -11.41
CA SER A 53 2.57 27.00 -10.99
C SER A 53 1.14 27.51 -11.15
N SER A 54 0.17 26.67 -10.75
CA SER A 54 -1.25 27.00 -10.63
C SER A 54 -1.99 27.19 -11.97
N HIS A 55 -1.57 26.47 -13.01
CA HIS A 55 -2.29 26.49 -14.29
C HIS A 55 -3.44 25.49 -14.27
N THR A 56 -4.65 25.95 -14.59
CA THR A 56 -5.86 25.11 -14.59
C THR A 56 -6.41 24.92 -16.00
N PHE A 57 -6.30 23.69 -16.49
CA PHE A 57 -6.79 23.30 -17.81
C PHE A 57 -8.30 22.96 -17.76
N PRO A 58 -9.10 23.46 -18.71
CA PRO A 58 -10.52 23.13 -18.85
C PRO A 58 -10.73 21.67 -19.27
N PRO A 59 -11.97 21.14 -19.22
CA PRO A 59 -12.29 19.78 -19.67
C PRO A 59 -12.28 19.69 -21.20
N ILE A 60 -11.08 19.57 -21.76
CA ILE A 60 -10.83 19.46 -23.20
C ILE A 60 -10.27 18.09 -23.55
N ARG A 61 -10.17 17.83 -24.86
CA ARG A 61 -9.38 16.72 -25.39
C ARG A 61 -7.98 17.18 -25.77
N TRP A 62 -6.97 16.62 -25.12
CA TRP A 62 -5.56 16.83 -25.43
C TRP A 62 -4.96 15.59 -26.08
N ARG A 63 -4.20 15.78 -27.17
CA ARG A 63 -3.48 14.74 -27.91
C ARG A 63 -2.03 15.16 -28.08
N GLY A 64 -1.21 14.86 -27.07
CA GLY A 64 0.17 15.30 -26.97
C GLY A 64 1.14 14.53 -27.86
N GLU A 65 0.80 13.31 -28.27
CA GLU A 65 1.60 12.47 -29.18
C GLU A 65 3.09 12.30 -28.79
N GLY A 66 3.48 12.51 -27.52
CA GLY A 66 4.88 12.47 -27.07
C GLY A 66 5.45 13.81 -26.58
N ALA A 67 4.72 14.91 -26.75
CA ALA A 67 5.08 16.22 -26.23
C ALA A 67 5.25 16.21 -24.71
N ARG A 68 6.17 17.03 -24.21
CA ARG A 68 6.55 17.04 -22.78
C ARG A 68 6.52 18.44 -22.20
N PHE A 69 6.10 18.50 -20.95
CA PHE A 69 6.13 19.68 -20.11
C PHE A 69 7.41 19.67 -19.29
N LEU A 70 8.30 20.64 -19.53
CA LEU A 70 9.56 20.80 -18.80
C LEU A 70 9.44 21.90 -17.75
N PHE A 71 9.45 21.52 -16.48
CA PHE A 71 9.38 22.46 -15.37
C PHE A 71 10.77 22.86 -14.89
N ASN A 72 10.99 24.18 -14.73
CA ASN A 72 12.22 24.74 -14.20
C ASN A 72 12.00 25.77 -13.06
N GLY A 73 10.85 25.71 -12.39
CA GLY A 73 10.49 26.63 -11.30
C GLY A 73 10.84 26.12 -9.90
N ASP A 74 10.65 27.00 -8.92
CA ASP A 74 10.68 26.68 -7.49
C ASP A 74 9.37 27.13 -6.85
N VAL A 75 8.54 26.16 -6.46
CA VAL A 75 7.24 26.37 -5.82
C VAL A 75 7.08 25.50 -4.57
N ASN A 76 8.19 25.26 -3.85
CA ASN A 76 8.26 24.32 -2.72
C ASN A 76 7.25 24.64 -1.59
N GLY A 77 6.93 25.92 -1.34
CA GLY A 77 6.01 26.33 -0.29
C GLY A 77 4.50 26.26 -0.65
N SER A 78 4.17 26.07 -1.92
CA SER A 78 2.79 26.15 -2.40
C SER A 78 2.08 24.80 -2.29
N ALA A 79 0.93 24.75 -1.63
CA ALA A 79 0.04 23.59 -1.66
C ALA A 79 -0.78 23.50 -2.97
N ASN A 80 -0.60 24.44 -3.90
CA ASN A 80 -1.27 24.39 -5.20
C ASN A 80 -0.48 23.53 -6.18
N PRO A 81 -1.16 22.65 -6.94
CA PRO A 81 -0.52 21.91 -8.03
C PRO A 81 0.07 22.86 -9.08
N VAL A 82 1.16 22.45 -9.73
CA VAL A 82 1.68 23.13 -10.92
C VAL A 82 0.62 23.12 -12.03
N PHE A 83 0.03 21.95 -12.28
CA PHE A 83 -1.08 21.75 -13.22
C PHE A 83 -2.29 21.13 -12.54
N THR A 84 -3.46 21.72 -12.80
CA THR A 84 -4.76 21.14 -12.44
C THR A 84 -5.56 20.91 -13.72
N PHE A 85 -6.04 19.69 -13.90
CA PHE A 85 -6.95 19.29 -14.98
C PHE A 85 -8.36 19.22 -14.42
N ALA A 86 -9.29 19.96 -15.03
CA ALA A 86 -10.69 20.02 -14.63
C ALA A 86 -11.42 18.67 -14.82
N ASP A 87 -12.62 18.58 -14.24
CA ASP A 87 -13.49 17.40 -14.33
C ASP A 87 -13.87 17.10 -15.78
N GLY A 88 -13.44 15.94 -16.32
CA GLY A 88 -13.70 15.53 -17.70
C GLY A 88 -12.55 15.76 -18.69
N PHE A 89 -11.33 16.03 -18.22
CA PHE A 89 -10.15 16.14 -19.09
C PHE A 89 -9.81 14.80 -19.76
N ASP A 90 -9.65 14.81 -21.08
CA ASP A 90 -9.37 13.63 -21.91
C ASP A 90 -7.96 13.75 -22.52
N PHE A 91 -7.07 12.77 -22.30
CA PHE A 91 -5.67 12.83 -22.74
C PHE A 91 -5.09 11.50 -23.22
N ASP A 92 -4.13 11.54 -24.14
CA ASP A 92 -3.30 10.39 -24.51
C ASP A 92 -2.02 10.31 -23.66
N LEU A 93 -1.30 11.42 -23.53
CA LEU A 93 -0.06 11.52 -22.78
C LEU A 93 0.04 12.88 -22.09
N MET A 94 0.27 12.83 -20.79
CA MET A 94 0.67 13.97 -19.97
C MET A 94 2.03 13.70 -19.34
N SER A 95 3.10 14.19 -19.96
CA SER A 95 4.47 14.00 -19.48
C SER A 95 5.01 15.28 -18.84
N PHE A 96 5.33 15.23 -17.55
CA PHE A 96 5.93 16.31 -16.79
C PHE A 96 7.34 15.91 -16.37
N THR A 97 8.34 16.72 -16.75
CA THR A 97 9.73 16.54 -16.36
C THR A 97 10.18 17.72 -15.51
N ALA A 98 10.74 17.46 -14.33
CA ALA A 98 11.31 18.50 -13.48
C ALA A 98 12.85 18.46 -13.56
N LEU A 99 13.45 19.60 -13.91
CA LEU A 99 14.91 19.72 -14.01
C LEU A 99 15.58 19.63 -12.62
N SER A 100 16.87 19.31 -12.62
CA SER A 100 17.68 19.37 -11.40
C SER A 100 17.65 20.77 -10.78
N GLY A 101 17.56 20.85 -9.45
CA GLY A 101 17.45 22.11 -8.70
C GLY A 101 16.08 22.77 -8.73
N THR A 102 15.07 22.12 -9.31
CA THR A 102 13.67 22.58 -9.26
C THR A 102 12.98 22.03 -8.04
N HIS A 103 11.91 22.69 -7.61
CA HIS A 103 11.11 22.25 -6.47
C HIS A 103 9.62 22.40 -6.74
N PHE A 104 8.86 21.37 -6.40
CA PHE A 104 7.41 21.44 -6.28
C PHE A 104 6.94 20.61 -5.10
N ARG A 105 5.85 21.03 -4.47
CA ARG A 105 5.12 20.20 -3.50
C ARG A 105 4.10 19.30 -4.20
N ARG A 106 3.40 19.85 -5.20
CA ARG A 106 2.39 19.15 -6.00
C ARG A 106 2.56 19.45 -7.49
N ALA A 107 2.71 18.43 -8.34
CA ALA A 107 2.90 18.64 -9.77
C ALA A 107 1.56 18.63 -10.54
N ILE A 108 0.89 17.49 -10.62
CA ILE A 108 -0.31 17.30 -11.44
C ILE A 108 -1.50 16.90 -10.56
N ARG A 109 -2.66 17.52 -10.78
CA ARG A 109 -3.94 17.12 -10.19
C ARG A 109 -5.01 16.90 -11.27
N PHE A 110 -5.74 15.80 -11.20
CA PHE A 110 -7.00 15.59 -11.90
C PHE A 110 -8.17 15.80 -10.94
N SER A 111 -9.24 16.45 -11.40
CA SER A 111 -10.37 16.85 -10.54
C SER A 111 -11.58 15.90 -10.60
N GLY A 112 -11.60 14.96 -11.54
CA GLY A 112 -12.68 13.99 -11.77
C GLY A 112 -12.80 13.62 -13.24
N LYS A 113 -13.48 12.50 -13.51
CA LYS A 113 -13.84 11.98 -14.85
C LYS A 113 -12.71 12.07 -15.88
N ALA A 114 -11.46 12.03 -15.42
CA ALA A 114 -10.34 12.12 -16.31
C ALA A 114 -10.25 10.80 -17.08
N GLN A 115 -10.18 10.88 -18.40
CA GLN A 115 -10.00 9.71 -19.25
C GLN A 115 -8.64 9.85 -19.93
N GLY A 116 -7.74 8.91 -19.70
CA GLY A 116 -6.51 8.98 -20.44
C GLY A 116 -5.64 7.77 -20.41
N ASP A 117 -4.69 7.78 -21.34
CA ASP A 117 -3.74 6.70 -21.46
C ASP A 117 -2.64 6.85 -20.40
N THR A 118 -1.67 7.76 -20.57
CA THR A 118 -0.50 7.81 -19.68
C THR A 118 -0.31 9.18 -19.06
N VAL A 119 -0.14 9.23 -17.74
CA VAL A 119 0.38 10.40 -17.03
C VAL A 119 1.69 10.05 -16.35
N GLU A 120 2.70 10.91 -16.50
CA GLU A 120 4.01 10.70 -15.89
C GLU A 120 4.61 11.97 -15.28
N VAL A 121 5.26 11.82 -14.13
CA VAL A 121 6.10 12.84 -13.50
C VAL A 121 7.50 12.26 -13.29
N ILE A 122 8.50 12.81 -13.96
CA ILE A 122 9.89 12.34 -13.91
C ILE A 122 10.78 13.49 -13.46
N CYS A 123 11.50 13.30 -12.36
CA CYS A 123 12.47 14.30 -11.89
C CYS A 123 13.92 13.86 -12.22
N GLU A 124 14.75 14.79 -12.68
CA GLU A 124 16.17 14.53 -12.97
C GLU A 124 16.96 14.15 -11.70
N SER A 125 16.58 14.74 -10.56
CA SER A 125 17.12 14.45 -9.23
C SER A 125 15.98 14.09 -8.26
N GLN A 126 16.29 13.45 -7.13
CA GLN A 126 15.30 13.15 -6.09
C GLN A 126 14.59 14.43 -5.62
N MET A 127 13.26 14.44 -5.75
CA MET A 127 12.40 15.54 -5.33
C MET A 127 11.81 15.25 -3.94
N ASN A 128 12.21 16.05 -2.94
CA ASN A 128 11.52 16.11 -1.67
C ASN A 128 10.29 17.03 -1.77
N ASN A 129 9.16 16.46 -2.16
CA ASN A 129 7.88 17.16 -2.27
C ASN A 129 7.00 17.03 -1.01
N ASN A 130 7.58 16.66 0.14
CA ASN A 130 6.85 16.56 1.39
C ASN A 130 6.77 17.91 2.11
N GLY A 131 5.61 18.57 2.03
CA GLY A 131 5.32 19.80 2.77
C GLY A 131 4.69 19.56 4.15
N GLY A 132 4.92 18.38 4.74
CA GLY A 132 4.37 17.97 6.05
C GLY A 132 2.92 17.50 6.02
N SER A 133 2.28 17.40 4.83
CA SER A 133 0.92 16.91 4.71
C SER A 133 0.87 15.51 4.13
N ASN A 134 0.01 14.67 4.68
CA ASN A 134 -0.34 13.38 4.10
C ASN A 134 -1.13 13.49 2.77
N LEU A 135 -1.45 14.70 2.32
CA LEU A 135 -2.12 15.00 1.05
C LEU A 135 -1.17 15.59 0.01
N ASP A 136 0.14 15.48 0.20
CA ASP A 136 1.14 15.85 -0.80
C ASP A 136 1.37 14.71 -1.80
N PHE A 137 1.67 15.07 -3.05
CA PHE A 137 1.73 14.14 -4.18
C PHE A 137 2.48 14.74 -5.36
N ALA A 138 3.03 13.91 -6.25
CA ALA A 138 3.43 14.34 -7.58
C ALA A 138 2.22 14.28 -8.53
N ILE A 139 1.41 13.20 -8.44
CA ILE A 139 0.18 13.02 -9.22
C ILE A 139 -0.99 12.78 -8.27
N GLY A 140 -1.97 13.68 -8.29
CA GLY A 140 -3.19 13.61 -7.49
C GLY A 140 -4.40 13.27 -8.36
N VAL A 141 -5.08 12.17 -8.08
CA VAL A 141 -6.31 11.75 -8.75
C VAL A 141 -7.47 11.99 -7.79
N TYR A 142 -8.28 13.01 -8.06
CA TYR A 142 -9.43 13.39 -7.25
C TYR A 142 -10.73 13.19 -8.04
N GLY A 143 -11.86 13.25 -7.34
CA GLY A 143 -13.18 13.16 -7.96
C GLY A 143 -13.49 11.76 -8.47
N HIS A 144 -14.66 11.57 -9.07
CA HIS A 144 -15.19 10.25 -9.42
C HIS A 144 -14.88 9.84 -10.85
N ASP A 145 -15.08 8.56 -11.16
CA ASP A 145 -15.17 8.05 -12.54
C ASP A 145 -13.91 8.35 -13.39
N ASN A 146 -12.74 8.44 -12.77
CA ASN A 146 -11.48 8.57 -13.50
C ASN A 146 -11.08 7.22 -14.11
N GLU A 147 -10.62 7.21 -15.34
CA GLU A 147 -10.10 6.04 -16.05
C GLU A 147 -8.72 6.37 -16.63
N ILE A 148 -7.66 6.00 -15.93
CA ILE A 148 -6.27 6.27 -16.34
C ILE A 148 -5.55 4.95 -16.59
N ARG A 149 -5.05 4.71 -17.81
CA ARG A 149 -4.43 3.42 -18.17
C ARG A 149 -3.08 3.22 -17.47
N LYS A 150 -2.24 4.25 -17.37
CA LYS A 150 -0.92 4.18 -16.71
C LYS A 150 -0.57 5.47 -15.98
N VAL A 151 -0.12 5.33 -14.74
CA VAL A 151 0.47 6.41 -13.94
C VAL A 151 1.92 6.04 -13.63
N LYS A 152 2.84 6.95 -13.97
CA LYS A 152 4.27 6.72 -13.77
C LYS A 152 4.93 7.83 -12.98
N THR A 153 5.80 7.49 -12.05
CA THR A 153 6.63 8.48 -11.36
C THR A 153 8.06 7.98 -11.17
N ARG A 154 9.02 8.91 -11.16
CA ARG A 154 10.42 8.61 -10.85
C ARG A 154 11.06 9.75 -10.08
N ASN A 155 11.83 9.41 -9.04
CA ASN A 155 12.63 10.33 -8.23
C ASN A 155 11.75 11.36 -7.49
N VAL A 156 10.64 10.92 -6.90
CA VAL A 156 9.70 11.78 -6.15
C VAL A 156 9.29 11.11 -4.83
N ASP A 157 9.35 11.83 -3.73
CA ASP A 157 9.10 11.25 -2.40
C ASP A 157 7.63 10.86 -2.19
N GLN A 158 6.69 11.76 -2.47
CA GLN A 158 5.24 11.52 -2.43
C GLN A 158 4.75 11.35 -3.87
N ALA A 159 4.65 10.11 -4.37
CA ALA A 159 4.43 9.86 -5.78
C ALA A 159 2.96 10.08 -6.21
N VAL A 160 2.04 9.21 -5.76
CA VAL A 160 0.65 9.23 -6.23
C VAL A 160 -0.33 9.24 -5.08
N LEU A 161 -1.32 10.14 -5.14
CA LEU A 161 -2.45 10.21 -4.21
C LEU A 161 -3.76 10.04 -4.97
N GLN A 162 -4.58 9.10 -4.55
CA GLN A 162 -5.99 9.01 -4.95
C GLN A 162 -6.86 9.37 -3.75
N TYR A 163 -7.65 10.45 -3.85
CA TYR A 163 -8.35 11.02 -2.69
C TYR A 163 -9.75 11.55 -2.99
N GLY A 164 -10.56 11.62 -1.93
CA GLY A 164 -11.95 12.05 -1.88
C GLY A 164 -12.36 13.25 -2.74
N GLU A 165 -13.67 13.36 -2.98
CA GLU A 165 -14.27 14.39 -3.83
C GLU A 165 -13.92 15.80 -3.31
N GLY A 166 -13.47 16.66 -4.24
CA GLY A 166 -13.03 18.02 -3.93
C GLY A 166 -11.80 18.12 -3.01
N GLY A 167 -11.19 16.99 -2.65
CA GLY A 167 -10.14 16.92 -1.63
C GLY A 167 -10.66 17.02 -0.21
N THR A 168 -11.84 16.47 0.05
CA THR A 168 -12.48 16.49 1.37
C THR A 168 -12.57 15.10 2.00
N ALA A 169 -12.45 15.05 3.33
CA ALA A 169 -12.67 13.85 4.11
C ALA A 169 -14.16 13.44 4.18
N ALA A 170 -15.07 14.40 4.02
CA ALA A 170 -16.51 14.17 4.14
C ALA A 170 -17.13 13.45 2.93
N LYS A 171 -16.46 13.46 1.77
CA LYS A 171 -16.99 12.87 0.54
C LYS A 171 -15.98 11.94 -0.12
N ALA A 172 -16.35 10.68 -0.19
CA ALA A 172 -15.59 9.64 -0.85
C ALA A 172 -15.38 9.90 -2.33
N GLN A 173 -14.22 9.57 -2.89
CA GLN A 173 -14.07 9.37 -4.33
C GLN A 173 -14.68 8.01 -4.72
N LYS A 174 -15.26 7.88 -5.91
CA LYS A 174 -15.95 6.66 -6.34
C LYS A 174 -15.58 6.20 -7.75
N ARG A 175 -15.64 4.89 -7.99
CA ARG A 175 -15.65 4.26 -9.33
C ARG A 175 -14.49 4.66 -10.25
N SER A 176 -13.31 4.90 -9.69
CA SER A 176 -12.13 5.29 -10.47
C SER A 176 -11.21 4.09 -10.68
N ARG A 177 -10.60 3.98 -11.86
CA ARG A 177 -9.71 2.88 -12.22
C ARG A 177 -8.36 3.39 -12.69
N ILE A 178 -7.31 2.78 -12.17
CA ILE A 178 -5.94 2.94 -12.65
C ILE A 178 -5.48 1.59 -13.22
N GLY A 179 -5.09 1.57 -14.49
CA GLY A 179 -4.63 0.34 -15.14
C GLY A 179 -3.28 -0.14 -14.58
N MET A 180 -2.27 0.73 -14.57
CA MET A 180 -0.93 0.39 -14.09
C MET A 180 -0.32 1.53 -13.26
N LEU A 181 0.22 1.20 -12.09
CA LEU A 181 1.15 2.05 -11.34
C LEU A 181 2.60 1.63 -11.64
N ASP A 182 3.45 2.55 -12.06
CA ASP A 182 4.90 2.32 -12.28
C ASP A 182 5.69 3.41 -11.54
N ILE A 183 6.11 3.10 -10.31
CA ILE A 183 6.64 4.09 -9.36
C ILE A 183 8.06 3.68 -8.95
N GLU A 184 8.98 4.62 -9.01
CA GLU A 184 10.41 4.42 -8.75
C GLU A 184 10.97 5.54 -7.86
N SER A 185 11.79 5.18 -6.88
CA SER A 185 12.51 6.12 -5.99
C SER A 185 11.55 6.99 -5.16
N TYR A 186 10.86 6.35 -4.21
CA TYR A 186 9.78 6.95 -3.43
C TYR A 186 9.99 6.83 -1.91
N THR A 187 9.34 7.71 -1.15
CA THR A 187 9.13 7.55 0.30
C THR A 187 7.71 7.04 0.58
N LYS A 188 6.72 7.56 -0.14
CA LYS A 188 5.34 7.06 -0.20
C LYS A 188 4.94 6.90 -1.67
N GLY A 189 4.72 5.66 -2.09
CA GLY A 189 4.48 5.32 -3.49
C GLY A 189 3.06 5.69 -3.92
N PHE A 190 2.09 4.88 -3.51
CA PHE A 190 0.69 5.10 -3.79
C PHE A 190 -0.11 5.21 -2.50
N TYR A 191 -0.85 6.30 -2.34
CA TYR A 191 -1.80 6.48 -1.25
C TYR A 191 -3.23 6.55 -1.78
N GLN A 192 -4.04 5.53 -1.49
CA GLN A 192 -5.47 5.54 -1.74
C GLN A 192 -6.23 5.88 -0.45
N ARG A 193 -6.96 6.99 -0.44
CA ARG A 193 -7.58 7.51 0.77
C ARG A 193 -9.01 7.96 0.54
N ASN A 194 -9.93 7.58 1.43
CA ASN A 194 -11.34 7.96 1.35
C ASN A 194 -11.98 7.67 -0.03
N THR A 195 -11.91 6.41 -0.47
CA THR A 195 -12.37 5.98 -1.81
C THR A 195 -13.29 4.76 -1.72
N GLU A 196 -14.26 4.65 -2.62
CA GLU A 196 -15.18 3.52 -2.75
C GLU A 196 -15.18 2.99 -4.19
N ASP A 197 -15.17 1.68 -4.39
CA ASP A 197 -15.19 1.02 -5.70
C ASP A 197 -14.06 1.52 -6.63
N CYS A 198 -12.85 1.71 -6.10
CA CYS A 198 -11.71 2.23 -6.84
C CYS A 198 -10.61 1.17 -6.98
N ASP A 199 -10.27 0.81 -8.21
CA ASP A 199 -9.46 -0.37 -8.49
C ASP A 199 -8.14 -0.01 -9.18
N VAL A 200 -7.09 -0.75 -8.82
CA VAL A 200 -5.77 -0.71 -9.47
C VAL A 200 -5.52 -2.09 -10.07
N LYS A 201 -5.40 -2.18 -11.39
CA LYS A 201 -5.26 -3.49 -12.06
C LYS A 201 -3.85 -4.08 -11.84
N ASP A 202 -2.80 -3.32 -12.12
CA ASP A 202 -1.41 -3.78 -11.99
C ASP A 202 -0.55 -2.72 -11.28
N TYR A 203 0.51 -3.13 -10.58
CA TYR A 203 1.47 -2.20 -9.97
C TYR A 203 2.90 -2.73 -9.96
N ASN A 204 3.86 -1.83 -10.13
CA ASN A 204 5.30 -2.06 -9.99
C ASN A 204 5.91 -0.86 -9.28
N ILE A 205 6.03 -0.96 -7.96
CA ILE A 205 6.49 0.09 -7.05
C ILE A 205 7.79 -0.40 -6.40
N ARG A 206 8.89 0.30 -6.66
CA ARG A 206 10.25 -0.16 -6.32
C ARG A 206 11.19 1.00 -6.03
N SER A 207 12.34 0.67 -5.45
CA SER A 207 13.41 1.60 -5.10
C SER A 207 12.98 2.66 -4.07
N ARG A 208 13.63 2.64 -2.91
CA ARG A 208 13.46 3.68 -1.89
C ARG A 208 14.08 5.00 -2.30
N SER A 209 13.43 6.09 -1.90
CA SER A 209 14.03 7.41 -1.90
C SER A 209 15.16 7.49 -0.87
N PRO A 210 16.26 8.20 -1.17
CA PRO A 210 17.29 8.53 -0.19
C PRO A 210 16.80 9.50 0.91
N ASN A 211 15.64 10.16 0.72
CA ASN A 211 15.04 11.06 1.71
C ASN A 211 14.17 10.33 2.74
N GLY A 212 14.23 8.99 2.78
CA GLY A 212 13.63 8.21 3.85
C GLY A 212 14.08 8.72 5.21
N SER A 213 13.15 8.75 6.17
CA SER A 213 13.45 9.32 7.47
C SER A 213 13.00 8.41 8.59
N TYR A 214 13.85 8.35 9.61
CA TYR A 214 13.66 7.59 10.83
C TYR A 214 13.37 8.57 11.97
N ALA A 215 12.49 8.18 12.88
CA ALA A 215 12.28 8.83 14.16
C ALA A 215 13.55 8.73 15.02
N ALA A 216 13.64 9.54 16.08
CA ALA A 216 14.82 9.60 16.95
C ALA A 216 15.20 8.25 17.60
N ASN A 217 14.27 7.30 17.66
CA ASN A 217 14.49 5.95 18.16
C ASN A 217 14.93 4.95 17.07
N GLY A 218 15.26 5.41 15.86
CA GLY A 218 15.64 4.56 14.72
C GLY A 218 14.47 3.88 14.02
N SER A 219 13.22 4.09 14.43
CA SER A 219 12.04 3.57 13.72
C SER A 219 11.78 4.36 12.44
N PRO A 220 11.43 3.73 11.31
CA PRO A 220 10.83 4.43 10.17
C PRO A 220 9.70 5.37 10.61
N ASN A 221 9.65 6.56 10.02
CA ASN A 221 8.54 7.49 10.26
C ASN A 221 7.23 6.91 9.69
N PRO A 222 6.09 7.05 10.40
CA PRO A 222 4.82 6.50 9.94
C PRO A 222 4.38 7.02 8.57
N GLY A 223 3.92 6.12 7.70
CA GLY A 223 3.34 6.47 6.40
C GLY A 223 4.29 6.32 5.21
N GLN A 224 5.54 5.88 5.40
CA GLN A 224 6.52 5.67 4.34
C GLN A 224 6.37 4.30 3.66
N ASN A 225 5.27 4.14 2.92
CA ASN A 225 4.82 2.85 2.36
C ASN A 225 4.82 2.82 0.83
N ALA A 226 4.99 1.63 0.23
CA ALA A 226 4.81 1.47 -1.22
C ALA A 226 3.35 1.67 -1.63
N ILE A 227 2.45 1.01 -0.91
CA ILE A 227 1.00 1.16 -1.02
C ILE A 227 0.46 1.42 0.38
N LEU A 228 -0.22 2.55 0.55
CA LEU A 228 -0.98 2.89 1.74
C LEU A 228 -2.44 3.03 1.36
N THR A 229 -3.33 2.44 2.15
CA THR A 229 -4.78 2.64 2.00
C THR A 229 -5.38 3.11 3.31
N SER A 230 -6.30 4.08 3.30
CA SER A 230 -6.98 4.57 4.51
C SER A 230 -8.42 5.00 4.19
N GLY A 231 -9.42 4.44 4.89
CA GLY A 231 -10.82 4.69 4.58
C GLY A 231 -11.19 4.28 3.16
N VAL A 232 -10.86 3.04 2.81
CA VAL A 232 -11.08 2.49 1.47
C VAL A 232 -12.15 1.40 1.53
N LYS A 233 -13.10 1.46 0.59
CA LYS A 233 -14.20 0.51 0.51
C LYS A 233 -14.29 -0.18 -0.85
N ASN A 234 -14.57 -1.48 -0.85
CA ASN A 234 -14.83 -2.30 -2.03
C ASN A 234 -13.79 -2.11 -3.15
N SER A 235 -12.51 -2.10 -2.81
CA SER A 235 -11.43 -1.77 -3.76
C SER A 235 -10.49 -2.96 -3.95
N THR A 236 -10.04 -3.14 -5.19
CA THR A 236 -9.21 -4.27 -5.61
C THR A 236 -7.89 -3.78 -6.18
N PHE A 237 -6.82 -4.40 -5.69
CA PHE A 237 -5.48 -4.33 -6.23
C PHE A 237 -5.17 -5.66 -6.90
N GLY A 238 -4.93 -5.65 -8.20
CA GLY A 238 -4.56 -6.86 -8.92
C GLY A 238 -3.11 -7.28 -8.67
N ALA A 239 -2.53 -8.02 -9.61
CA ALA A 239 -1.19 -8.56 -9.46
C ALA A 239 -0.13 -7.46 -9.60
N GLY A 240 0.88 -7.49 -8.74
CA GLY A 240 1.90 -6.45 -8.77
C GLY A 240 3.02 -6.67 -7.78
N THR A 241 4.02 -5.79 -7.85
CA THR A 241 5.19 -5.78 -6.97
C THR A 241 5.23 -4.48 -6.18
N ALA A 242 5.32 -4.60 -4.86
CA ALA A 242 5.59 -3.51 -3.93
C ALA A 242 6.91 -3.83 -3.20
N ALA A 243 7.91 -2.97 -3.32
CA ALA A 243 9.25 -3.31 -2.86
C ALA A 243 10.04 -2.12 -2.33
N ASP A 244 10.98 -2.41 -1.45
CA ASP A 244 11.99 -1.47 -0.95
C ASP A 244 11.44 -0.36 -0.04
N ALA A 245 10.19 -0.42 0.42
CA ALA A 245 9.64 0.61 1.30
C ALA A 245 10.46 0.77 2.58
N ILE A 246 10.55 2.01 3.07
CA ILE A 246 11.26 2.33 4.32
C ILE A 246 10.47 1.81 5.53
N GLU A 247 9.13 1.92 5.54
CA GLU A 247 8.30 1.39 6.63
C GLU A 247 7.67 0.04 6.21
N HIS A 248 6.54 0.05 5.50
CA HIS A 248 5.88 -1.16 5.04
C HIS A 248 5.65 -1.13 3.53
N ASN A 249 5.73 -2.27 2.87
CA ASN A 249 5.40 -2.31 1.45
C ASN A 249 3.91 -2.06 1.25
N ILE A 250 3.04 -2.90 1.83
CA ILE A 250 1.59 -2.76 1.70
C ILE A 250 0.99 -2.51 3.07
N ARG A 251 0.24 -1.42 3.22
CA ARG A 251 -0.48 -1.08 4.45
C ARG A 251 -1.96 -0.80 4.19
N VAL A 252 -2.81 -1.59 4.83
CA VAL A 252 -4.24 -1.34 4.99
C VAL A 252 -4.48 -0.66 6.33
N GLY A 253 -4.71 0.65 6.28
CA GLY A 253 -4.93 1.54 7.41
C GLY A 253 -6.40 1.81 7.72
N GLY A 254 -6.62 2.56 8.80
CA GLY A 254 -7.94 2.99 9.27
C GLY A 254 -8.39 4.29 8.64
N SER A 255 -9.53 4.82 9.09
CA SER A 255 -10.04 6.12 8.68
C SER A 255 -9.44 7.26 9.49
N TYR A 256 -9.37 8.46 8.91
CA TYR A 256 -8.98 9.68 9.63
C TYR A 256 -10.12 10.70 9.63
N GLY A 257 -10.45 11.23 10.81
CA GLY A 257 -11.48 12.26 10.94
C GLY A 257 -12.86 11.77 10.48
N SER A 258 -13.46 12.44 9.50
CA SER A 258 -14.80 12.12 8.97
C SER A 258 -14.79 11.15 7.78
N GLU A 259 -13.65 10.50 7.50
CA GLU A 259 -13.52 9.52 6.41
C GLU A 259 -14.31 8.24 6.71
N MET A 260 -14.70 7.53 5.65
CA MET A 260 -15.35 6.23 5.79
C MET A 260 -14.44 5.21 6.47
N LEU A 261 -15.02 4.21 7.12
CA LEU A 261 -14.28 3.05 7.62
C LEU A 261 -13.72 2.21 6.47
N THR A 262 -12.55 1.62 6.68
CA THR A 262 -11.93 0.70 5.70
C THR A 262 -12.65 -0.64 5.72
N ASP A 263 -13.15 -1.05 4.55
CA ASP A 263 -14.02 -2.22 4.42
C ASP A 263 -14.04 -2.83 3.01
N GLY A 264 -13.59 -4.07 2.85
CA GLY A 264 -13.63 -4.75 1.54
C GLY A 264 -12.45 -4.36 0.65
N VAL A 265 -11.22 -4.57 1.13
CA VAL A 265 -9.99 -4.34 0.36
C VAL A 265 -9.40 -5.67 -0.07
N THR A 266 -9.20 -5.88 -1.36
CA THR A 266 -8.66 -7.12 -1.91
C THR A 266 -7.34 -6.91 -2.61
N PHE A 267 -6.34 -7.75 -2.30
CA PHE A 267 -5.08 -7.87 -3.05
C PHE A 267 -5.02 -9.24 -3.72
N ILE A 268 -4.74 -9.26 -5.02
CA ILE A 268 -4.65 -10.50 -5.83
C ILE A 268 -3.19 -10.71 -6.20
N ALA A 269 -2.61 -11.83 -5.75
CA ALA A 269 -1.23 -12.22 -5.99
C ALA A 269 -0.19 -11.10 -5.78
N PRO A 270 -0.24 -10.33 -4.66
CA PRO A 270 0.78 -9.34 -4.37
C PRO A 270 2.15 -9.98 -4.20
N LYS A 271 3.16 -9.36 -4.78
CA LYS A 271 4.56 -9.62 -4.50
C LYS A 271 5.09 -8.48 -3.63
N SER A 272 5.58 -8.81 -2.44
CA SER A 272 6.13 -7.85 -1.50
C SER A 272 7.53 -8.28 -1.11
N HIS A 273 8.53 -7.40 -1.26
CA HIS A 273 9.89 -7.74 -0.85
C HIS A 273 10.73 -6.56 -0.33
N ARG A 274 11.70 -6.84 0.54
CA ARG A 274 12.66 -5.86 1.08
C ARG A 274 11.99 -4.66 1.76
N ALA A 275 10.96 -4.90 2.59
CA ALA A 275 10.40 -3.84 3.42
C ALA A 275 11.29 -3.58 4.63
N GLY A 276 11.42 -2.31 5.03
CA GLY A 276 12.12 -1.96 6.26
C GLY A 276 11.51 -2.57 7.53
N GLN A 277 10.18 -2.72 7.55
CA GLN A 277 9.42 -3.46 8.56
C GLN A 277 8.50 -4.49 7.87
N CYS A 278 7.17 -4.35 8.00
CA CYS A 278 6.22 -5.31 7.42
C CYS A 278 6.17 -5.36 5.89
N LEU A 279 6.05 -6.57 5.33
CA LEU A 279 5.76 -6.77 3.91
C LEU A 279 4.27 -6.52 3.60
N PHE A 280 3.40 -6.90 4.54
CA PHE A 280 1.98 -6.54 4.53
C PHE A 280 1.53 -6.23 5.96
N LYS A 281 0.81 -5.13 6.14
CA LYS A 281 0.23 -4.72 7.42
C LYS A 281 -1.22 -4.32 7.24
N ALA A 282 -2.10 -4.86 8.07
CA ALA A 282 -3.44 -4.34 8.24
C ALA A 282 -3.63 -3.94 9.71
N PHE A 283 -3.79 -2.64 9.94
CA PHE A 283 -4.02 -2.06 11.27
C PHE A 283 -4.61 -0.66 11.16
N SER A 284 -5.73 -0.41 11.84
CA SER A 284 -6.43 0.88 11.76
C SER A 284 -5.76 2.02 12.53
N GLY A 285 -4.77 1.73 13.37
CA GLY A 285 -4.24 2.70 14.34
C GLY A 285 -5.05 2.75 15.64
N SER A 286 -6.12 1.96 15.75
CA SER A 286 -6.99 1.87 16.93
C SER A 286 -7.46 0.43 17.14
N ASN A 287 -7.53 0.00 18.39
CA ASN A 287 -8.09 -1.32 18.69
C ASN A 287 -9.63 -1.31 18.75
N LEU A 288 -10.25 -0.14 18.74
CA LEU A 288 -11.71 0.02 18.84
C LEU A 288 -12.40 -0.02 17.47
N VAL A 289 -11.65 0.22 16.39
CA VAL A 289 -12.18 0.35 15.04
C VAL A 289 -11.55 -0.74 14.17
N PRO A 290 -12.21 -1.91 14.03
CA PRO A 290 -11.68 -2.99 13.22
C PRO A 290 -11.71 -2.63 11.73
N ILE A 291 -10.77 -3.19 10.97
CA ILE A 291 -10.80 -3.17 9.51
C ILE A 291 -11.56 -4.41 9.05
N LYS A 292 -12.52 -4.24 8.14
CA LYS A 292 -13.41 -5.33 7.73
C LYS A 292 -13.08 -5.86 6.33
N ARG A 293 -13.32 -7.16 6.14
CA ARG A 293 -13.31 -7.84 4.84
C ARG A 293 -12.05 -7.58 4.01
N VAL A 294 -10.88 -7.67 4.64
CA VAL A 294 -9.59 -7.65 3.94
C VAL A 294 -9.35 -9.02 3.33
N SER A 295 -9.02 -9.07 2.04
CA SER A 295 -8.73 -10.31 1.32
C SER A 295 -7.36 -10.25 0.66
N VAL A 296 -6.52 -11.27 0.87
CA VAL A 296 -5.27 -11.46 0.13
C VAL A 296 -5.29 -12.85 -0.49
N VAL A 297 -5.27 -12.93 -1.82
CA VAL A 297 -5.44 -14.19 -2.56
C VAL A 297 -4.23 -14.45 -3.44
N GLY A 298 -3.46 -15.48 -3.13
CA GLY A 298 -2.09 -15.62 -3.58
C GLY A 298 -1.20 -14.57 -2.93
N GLY A 299 0.09 -14.82 -2.82
CA GLY A 299 1.04 -13.79 -2.40
C GLY A 299 2.42 -14.34 -2.14
N GLU A 300 3.43 -13.58 -2.54
CA GLU A 300 4.85 -13.89 -2.30
C GLU A 300 5.45 -12.74 -1.49
N MET A 301 5.83 -13.01 -0.24
CA MET A 301 6.33 -12.01 0.69
C MET A 301 7.71 -12.43 1.20
N HIS A 302 8.75 -11.67 0.87
CA HIS A 302 10.12 -12.01 1.24
C HIS A 302 10.89 -10.86 1.89
N ASP A 303 11.79 -11.18 2.82
CA ASP A 303 12.83 -10.25 3.28
C ASP A 303 12.26 -9.00 3.97
N ALA A 304 11.49 -9.19 5.06
CA ALA A 304 11.14 -8.12 5.99
C ALA A 304 12.34 -7.71 6.85
N GLY A 305 12.35 -6.50 7.39
CA GLY A 305 13.45 -6.00 8.23
C GLY A 305 14.69 -5.58 7.44
N PHE A 306 14.51 -5.11 6.19
CA PHE A 306 15.60 -4.83 5.24
C PHE A 306 16.44 -3.56 5.57
N ASP A 307 16.12 -2.85 6.65
CA ASP A 307 16.76 -1.55 6.95
C ASP A 307 18.15 -1.65 7.60
N GLY A 308 18.68 -2.86 7.85
CA GLY A 308 20.07 -3.06 8.25
C GLY A 308 20.40 -2.71 9.72
N ASP A 309 19.49 -2.06 10.44
CA ASP A 309 19.66 -1.64 11.85
C ASP A 309 19.38 -2.75 12.88
N GLY A 310 19.29 -4.00 12.43
CA GLY A 310 18.86 -5.14 13.22
C GLY A 310 17.34 -5.23 13.33
N LEU A 311 16.83 -6.44 13.56
CA LEU A 311 15.38 -6.62 13.66
C LEU A 311 14.81 -5.90 14.87
N GLY A 312 13.89 -5.00 14.60
CA GLY A 312 13.13 -4.24 15.56
C GLY A 312 11.67 -4.66 15.64
N PHE A 313 10.94 -3.76 16.26
CA PHE A 313 9.54 -3.86 16.53
C PHE A 313 8.70 -3.57 15.25
N ASN A 314 7.77 -4.46 14.88
CA ASN A 314 7.01 -4.53 13.59
C ASN A 314 7.70 -5.26 12.41
N ASP A 315 8.80 -5.98 12.62
CA ASP A 315 9.49 -6.67 11.51
C ASP A 315 8.84 -8.02 11.20
N PHE A 316 7.57 -7.99 10.81
CA PHE A 316 6.77 -9.15 10.48
C PHE A 316 6.68 -9.35 8.97
N GLY A 317 6.48 -10.58 8.51
CA GLY A 317 6.10 -10.76 7.11
C GLY A 317 4.72 -10.19 6.86
N VAL A 318 3.72 -10.78 7.52
CA VAL A 318 2.35 -10.30 7.54
C VAL A 318 1.95 -9.93 8.97
N MET A 319 1.43 -8.72 9.12
CA MET A 319 0.78 -8.25 10.35
C MET A 319 -0.71 -8.05 10.08
N ALA A 320 -1.54 -8.95 10.60
CA ALA A 320 -2.99 -8.94 10.47
C ALA A 320 -3.63 -8.62 11.83
N GLN A 321 -3.86 -7.33 12.09
CA GLN A 321 -4.32 -6.86 13.39
C GLN A 321 -5.70 -6.21 13.33
N ASN A 322 -6.53 -6.52 14.32
CA ASN A 322 -7.87 -5.95 14.52
C ASN A 322 -8.72 -6.05 13.23
N LEU A 323 -8.72 -7.27 12.67
CA LEU A 323 -9.44 -7.59 11.44
C LEU A 323 -10.75 -8.31 11.73
N GLU A 324 -11.77 -7.99 10.94
CA GLU A 324 -13.07 -8.66 10.96
C GLU A 324 -13.40 -9.25 9.58
N ASP A 325 -13.97 -10.45 9.55
CA ASP A 325 -14.47 -11.11 8.33
C ASP A 325 -13.43 -11.18 7.18
N SER A 326 -12.15 -11.35 7.53
CA SER A 326 -11.03 -11.22 6.60
C SER A 326 -10.43 -12.57 6.20
N LYS A 327 -9.78 -12.65 5.04
CA LYS A 327 -9.28 -13.90 4.47
C LYS A 327 -7.90 -13.76 3.83
N PHE A 328 -7.02 -14.71 4.13
CA PHE A 328 -5.73 -14.88 3.47
C PHE A 328 -5.70 -16.26 2.84
N VAL A 329 -5.36 -16.36 1.56
CA VAL A 329 -5.35 -17.62 0.81
C VAL A 329 -4.05 -17.75 0.04
N GLY A 330 -3.29 -18.83 0.23
CA GLY A 330 -2.10 -19.11 -0.56
C GLY A 330 -1.03 -18.02 -0.46
N VAL A 331 -0.89 -17.38 0.71
CA VAL A 331 0.11 -16.34 0.94
C VAL A 331 1.34 -17.00 1.56
N SER A 332 2.48 -16.87 0.89
CA SER A 332 3.77 -17.38 1.36
C SER A 332 4.61 -16.25 1.90
N VAL A 333 5.11 -16.43 3.11
CA VAL A 333 6.07 -15.52 3.75
C VAL A 333 7.38 -16.26 3.97
N GLY A 334 8.51 -15.65 3.60
CA GLY A 334 9.79 -16.17 4.05
C GLY A 334 10.99 -15.31 3.69
N LYS A 335 12.11 -16.00 3.47
CA LYS A 335 13.40 -15.41 3.14
C LYS A 335 13.82 -15.78 1.73
N ARG A 336 14.38 -14.83 1.00
CA ARG A 336 15.02 -15.04 -0.30
C ARG A 336 16.47 -14.57 -0.30
N GLU A 337 16.77 -13.48 0.41
CA GLU A 337 18.13 -12.94 0.54
C GLU A 337 18.77 -13.37 1.87
N GLY A 338 20.04 -13.77 1.85
CA GLY A 338 20.74 -14.47 2.94
C GLY A 338 20.83 -13.75 4.28
N ASP A 339 20.59 -12.43 4.31
CA ASP A 339 20.81 -11.61 5.51
C ASP A 339 19.52 -11.14 6.18
N PHE A 340 18.37 -11.26 5.50
CA PHE A 340 17.10 -10.68 5.96
C PHE A 340 16.04 -11.75 6.18
N SER A 341 15.23 -11.62 7.23
CA SER A 341 14.06 -12.47 7.45
C SER A 341 13.15 -11.80 8.47
N ALA A 342 11.85 -12.02 8.35
CA ALA A 342 10.90 -11.54 9.35
C ALA A 342 11.18 -12.16 10.72
N LEU A 343 10.92 -11.38 11.78
CA LEU A 343 10.92 -11.87 13.15
C LEU A 343 9.87 -12.96 13.31
N ASP A 344 8.61 -12.63 13.01
CA ASP A 344 7.55 -13.61 12.81
C ASP A 344 7.06 -13.56 11.37
N SER A 345 6.89 -14.73 10.72
CA SER A 345 6.32 -14.73 9.36
C SER A 345 4.89 -14.19 9.37
N TRP A 346 4.07 -14.64 10.31
CA TRP A 346 2.71 -14.17 10.51
C TRP A 346 2.52 -13.70 11.95
N TYR A 347 2.08 -12.46 12.10
CA TYR A 347 1.60 -11.90 13.35
C TYR A 347 0.11 -11.59 13.20
N VAL A 348 -0.73 -12.32 13.93
CA VAL A 348 -2.18 -12.15 13.94
C VAL A 348 -2.61 -11.72 15.33
N SER A 349 -3.36 -10.63 15.44
CA SER A 349 -3.91 -10.23 16.73
C SER A 349 -5.26 -9.55 16.64
N GLN A 350 -6.03 -9.68 17.71
CA GLN A 350 -7.36 -9.09 17.86
C GLN A 350 -8.29 -9.44 16.67
N ALA A 351 -8.15 -10.66 16.13
CA ALA A 351 -8.85 -11.09 14.93
C ALA A 351 -10.25 -11.64 15.25
N ASN A 352 -11.22 -11.32 14.40
CA ASN A 352 -12.60 -11.80 14.49
C ASN A 352 -13.04 -12.35 13.12
N ASN A 353 -13.44 -13.62 13.08
CA ASN A 353 -13.76 -14.35 11.84
C ASN A 353 -12.69 -14.20 10.74
N VAL A 354 -11.41 -14.41 11.10
CA VAL A 354 -10.30 -14.39 10.15
C VAL A 354 -9.96 -15.81 9.70
N ARG A 355 -9.73 -15.98 8.39
CA ARG A 355 -9.39 -17.28 7.79
C ARG A 355 -8.05 -17.22 7.06
N MET A 356 -7.19 -18.20 7.30
CA MET A 356 -5.92 -18.40 6.62
C MET A 356 -5.92 -19.78 5.96
N ILE A 357 -5.84 -19.85 4.64
CA ILE A 357 -5.99 -21.11 3.90
C ILE A 357 -4.77 -21.32 3.01
N GLY A 358 -4.00 -22.38 3.26
CA GLY A 358 -2.79 -22.69 2.49
C GLY A 358 -1.70 -21.62 2.60
N CYS A 359 -1.65 -20.88 3.71
CA CYS A 359 -0.60 -19.90 3.96
C CYS A 359 0.66 -20.58 4.52
N SER A 360 1.82 -19.94 4.34
CA SER A 360 3.08 -20.47 4.86
C SER A 360 3.96 -19.42 5.52
N GLY A 361 4.78 -19.89 6.47
CA GLY A 361 5.88 -19.14 7.08
C GLY A 361 7.17 -19.94 7.03
N ILE A 362 8.16 -19.43 6.30
CA ILE A 362 9.42 -20.13 6.01
C ILE A 362 10.60 -19.29 6.51
N ALA A 363 11.48 -19.91 7.28
CA ALA A 363 12.73 -19.32 7.77
C ALA A 363 12.55 -18.06 8.65
N ALA A 364 11.46 -17.97 9.41
CA ALA A 364 11.25 -16.89 10.38
C ALA A 364 12.32 -16.89 11.48
N GLN A 365 12.75 -15.71 11.92
CA GLN A 365 13.77 -15.62 12.99
C GLN A 365 13.25 -16.03 14.38
N ARG A 366 11.94 -16.05 14.57
CA ARG A 366 11.26 -16.49 15.80
C ARG A 366 10.12 -17.45 15.48
N ASP A 367 8.91 -16.95 15.22
CA ASP A 367 7.73 -17.80 15.09
C ASP A 367 7.20 -17.81 13.63
N ALA A 368 6.74 -18.97 13.13
CA ALA A 368 6.12 -19.01 11.80
C ALA A 368 4.71 -18.40 11.83
N LEU A 369 3.93 -18.68 12.88
CA LEU A 369 2.67 -18.01 13.17
C LEU A 369 2.61 -17.66 14.66
N ARG A 370 2.55 -16.35 14.95
CA ARG A 370 2.23 -15.83 16.28
C ARG A 370 0.82 -15.24 16.26
N VAL A 371 -0.04 -15.82 17.09
CA VAL A 371 -1.34 -15.26 17.46
C VAL A 371 -1.17 -14.58 18.81
N SER A 372 -1.48 -13.30 18.92
CA SER A 372 -1.30 -12.54 20.16
C SER A 372 -2.59 -11.83 20.58
N GLU A 373 -2.80 -11.66 21.88
CA GLU A 373 -3.77 -10.69 22.41
C GLU A 373 -3.30 -9.25 22.22
N TYR A 374 -2.00 -9.05 22.18
CA TYR A 374 -1.42 -7.73 22.06
C TYR A 374 -1.58 -7.23 20.63
N ASN A 375 -1.81 -5.93 20.49
CA ASN A 375 -1.48 -5.26 19.26
C ASN A 375 0.02 -5.39 18.97
N GLY A 376 0.40 -5.03 17.74
CA GLY A 376 1.79 -5.01 17.31
C GLY A 376 2.68 -4.41 18.37
N ASN A 377 2.26 -3.32 19.06
CA ASN A 377 3.01 -2.52 20.06
C ASN A 377 3.16 -3.11 21.46
N GLY A 378 2.55 -4.26 21.73
CA GLY A 378 2.70 -4.95 23.00
C GLY A 378 2.04 -4.23 24.18
N THR A 379 1.33 -3.12 23.97
CA THR A 379 0.72 -2.34 25.06
C THR A 379 -0.74 -2.65 25.27
N ASP A 380 -1.48 -2.89 24.18
CA ASP A 380 -2.93 -3.02 24.25
C ASP A 380 -3.35 -4.46 24.01
N SER A 381 -3.97 -5.05 25.01
CA SER A 381 -4.46 -6.43 24.96
C SER A 381 -5.95 -6.47 24.63
N ASN A 382 -6.33 -7.24 23.62
CA ASN A 382 -7.71 -7.61 23.34
C ASN A 382 -7.80 -9.07 22.87
N SER A 383 -8.98 -9.66 23.06
CA SER A 383 -9.28 -11.01 22.61
C SER A 383 -9.16 -11.16 21.10
N THR A 384 -8.54 -12.25 20.66
CA THR A 384 -8.77 -12.82 19.33
C THR A 384 -9.92 -13.83 19.45
N ASN A 385 -10.99 -13.58 18.68
CA ASN A 385 -12.29 -14.23 18.88
C ASN A 385 -12.58 -15.35 17.91
N THR A 386 -12.02 -15.34 16.70
CA THR A 386 -12.14 -16.48 15.77
C THR A 386 -11.01 -16.38 14.75
N LEU A 387 -10.18 -17.42 14.71
CA LEU A 387 -9.14 -17.60 13.71
C LEU A 387 -9.16 -19.05 13.25
N ILE A 388 -9.29 -19.24 11.94
CA ILE A 388 -9.28 -20.56 11.31
C ILE A 388 -8.08 -20.62 10.38
N THR A 389 -7.13 -21.50 10.65
CA THR A 389 -6.07 -21.85 9.72
C THR A 389 -6.34 -23.25 9.13
N SER A 390 -6.16 -23.40 7.83
CA SER A 390 -6.34 -24.67 7.12
C SER A 390 -5.14 -24.91 6.22
N ALA A 391 -4.48 -26.06 6.38
CA ALA A 391 -3.24 -26.38 5.68
C ALA A 391 -2.14 -25.30 5.81
N PHE A 392 -1.90 -24.76 7.02
CA PHE A 392 -0.78 -23.85 7.25
C PHE A 392 0.56 -24.60 7.19
N TYR A 393 1.55 -24.08 6.45
CA TYR A 393 2.86 -24.72 6.34
C TYR A 393 3.95 -23.88 7.02
N ALA A 394 4.68 -24.47 7.95
CA ALA A 394 5.78 -23.84 8.66
C ALA A 394 7.08 -24.63 8.48
N GLU A 395 8.17 -23.96 8.11
CA GLU A 395 9.48 -24.58 7.96
C GLU A 395 10.61 -23.64 8.37
N GLY A 396 11.65 -24.17 9.02
CA GLY A 396 12.92 -23.45 9.22
C GLY A 396 12.87 -22.25 10.16
N HIS A 397 11.81 -22.11 10.95
CA HIS A 397 11.70 -21.09 12.00
C HIS A 397 12.59 -21.45 13.20
N ASN A 398 13.09 -20.44 13.92
CA ASN A 398 14.04 -20.68 15.02
C ASN A 398 13.39 -21.03 16.36
N ALA A 399 12.15 -20.59 16.62
CA ALA A 399 11.45 -20.80 17.89
C ALA A 399 10.21 -21.69 17.73
N VAL A 400 9.02 -21.13 17.57
CA VAL A 400 7.77 -21.90 17.59
C VAL A 400 7.11 -21.91 16.21
N GLY A 401 6.59 -23.07 15.78
CA GLY A 401 5.81 -23.16 14.56
C GLY A 401 4.52 -22.34 14.66
N VAL A 402 3.69 -22.64 15.65
CA VAL A 402 2.49 -21.87 15.98
C VAL A 402 2.48 -21.50 17.46
N ARG A 403 2.58 -20.21 17.78
CA ARG A 403 2.43 -19.67 19.14
C ARG A 403 1.08 -18.99 19.28
N VAL A 404 0.35 -19.30 20.35
CA VAL A 404 -0.78 -18.51 20.84
C VAL A 404 -0.37 -17.85 22.15
N GLU A 405 -0.21 -16.54 22.15
CA GLU A 405 0.16 -15.72 23.29
C GLU A 405 -1.07 -15.01 23.85
N CYS A 406 -1.46 -15.40 25.06
CA CYS A 406 -2.65 -14.89 25.72
C CYS A 406 -2.47 -14.84 27.25
N PRO A 407 -1.62 -13.97 27.81
CA PRO A 407 -1.43 -13.89 29.25
C PRO A 407 -2.65 -13.37 30.02
N THR A 408 -3.54 -12.58 29.41
CA THR A 408 -4.64 -11.90 30.14
C THR A 408 -6.00 -11.93 29.46
N ALA A 409 -6.04 -11.92 28.13
CA ALA A 409 -7.27 -11.89 27.34
C ALA A 409 -7.79 -13.29 27.05
N LYS A 410 -9.11 -13.39 27.01
CA LYS A 410 -9.79 -14.64 26.61
C LYS A 410 -9.62 -14.88 25.12
N MET A 411 -9.41 -16.14 24.78
CA MET A 411 -9.28 -16.65 23.43
C MET A 411 -10.42 -17.65 23.17
N ARG A 412 -11.07 -17.60 22.01
CA ARG A 412 -12.20 -18.46 21.68
C ARG A 412 -12.24 -18.81 20.18
N ASP A 413 -12.92 -19.90 19.85
CA ASP A 413 -13.18 -20.38 18.48
C ASP A 413 -11.94 -20.40 17.56
N PHE A 414 -10.87 -21.03 18.06
CA PHE A 414 -9.64 -21.24 17.31
C PHE A 414 -9.62 -22.61 16.66
N TYR A 415 -9.28 -22.64 15.38
CA TYR A 415 -8.93 -23.87 14.68
C TYR A 415 -7.62 -23.67 13.95
N VAL A 416 -6.62 -24.49 14.28
CA VAL A 416 -5.32 -24.49 13.60
C VAL A 416 -5.07 -25.85 13.00
N ASP A 417 -4.97 -25.91 11.67
CA ASP A 417 -4.49 -27.08 10.94
C ASP A 417 -3.15 -26.75 10.26
N ALA A 418 -2.08 -27.44 10.66
CA ALA A 418 -0.73 -27.09 10.25
C ALA A 418 0.21 -28.28 10.00
N GLN A 419 1.22 -28.05 9.17
CA GLN A 419 2.42 -28.87 9.07
C GLN A 419 3.61 -28.03 9.52
N VAL A 420 4.37 -28.52 10.50
CA VAL A 420 5.50 -27.80 11.10
C VAL A 420 6.77 -28.63 10.97
N ILE A 421 7.82 -28.04 10.40
CA ILE A 421 9.15 -28.64 10.23
C ILE A 421 10.22 -27.73 10.86
N GLY A 422 10.98 -28.25 11.84
CA GLY A 422 12.01 -27.48 12.57
C GLY A 422 11.47 -26.72 13.80
N GLY A 423 12.28 -25.79 14.31
CA GLY A 423 11.98 -25.01 15.52
C GLY A 423 12.31 -25.72 16.84
N THR A 424 12.09 -25.04 17.95
CA THR A 424 12.17 -25.61 19.31
C THR A 424 10.85 -26.24 19.74
N GLU A 425 9.72 -25.75 19.23
CA GLU A 425 8.37 -26.25 19.55
C GLU A 425 7.45 -26.21 18.33
N GLY A 426 6.59 -27.22 18.20
CA GLY A 426 5.60 -27.29 17.12
C GLY A 426 4.47 -26.28 17.33
N VAL A 427 3.70 -26.47 18.40
CA VAL A 427 2.59 -25.61 18.80
C VAL A 427 2.70 -25.27 20.28
N LYS A 428 2.59 -23.99 20.62
CA LYS A 428 2.66 -23.47 22.00
C LYS A 428 1.42 -22.67 22.37
N TRP A 429 0.77 -23.06 23.46
CA TRP A 429 -0.17 -22.20 24.18
C TRP A 429 0.57 -21.48 25.32
N ASP A 430 0.73 -20.17 25.17
CA ASP A 430 1.52 -19.29 26.03
C ASP A 430 0.59 -18.37 26.84
N GLY A 431 -0.07 -18.96 27.84
CA GLY A 431 -1.00 -18.27 28.73
C GLY A 431 -1.78 -19.25 29.61
N PRO A 432 -2.46 -18.78 30.67
CA PRO A 432 -3.32 -19.63 31.48
C PRO A 432 -4.35 -20.41 30.63
N ALA A 433 -4.43 -21.73 30.82
CA ALA A 433 -5.36 -22.58 30.08
C ALA A 433 -6.84 -22.21 30.27
N THR A 434 -7.16 -21.50 31.36
CA THR A 434 -8.49 -20.93 31.65
C THR A 434 -8.90 -19.80 30.72
N LEU A 435 -7.96 -19.22 29.96
CA LEU A 435 -8.24 -18.19 28.96
C LEU A 435 -8.74 -18.78 27.64
N ALA A 436 -8.60 -20.09 27.41
CA ALA A 436 -9.34 -20.77 26.35
C ALA A 436 -10.82 -20.88 26.77
N TYR A 437 -11.63 -19.91 26.33
CA TYR A 437 -13.00 -19.74 26.79
C TYR A 437 -14.01 -20.61 26.01
N GLN A 438 -13.67 -20.98 24.78
CA GLN A 438 -14.39 -21.94 23.94
C GLN A 438 -13.36 -22.87 23.25
N PRO A 439 -13.80 -23.94 22.56
CA PRO A 439 -12.87 -24.90 21.98
C PRO A 439 -11.82 -24.24 21.08
N CYS A 440 -10.56 -24.42 21.47
CA CYS A 440 -9.37 -24.08 20.72
C CYS A 440 -8.74 -25.41 20.27
N VAL A 441 -8.82 -25.68 18.96
CA VAL A 441 -8.41 -26.96 18.39
C VAL A 441 -7.13 -26.75 17.58
N PHE A 442 -6.12 -27.55 17.90
CA PHE A 442 -4.83 -27.58 17.23
C PHE A 442 -4.61 -28.97 16.66
N GLU A 443 -4.56 -29.07 15.34
CA GLU A 443 -4.23 -30.30 14.63
C GLU A 443 -2.96 -30.06 13.81
N ALA A 444 -1.84 -30.68 14.17
CA ALA A 444 -0.62 -30.48 13.40
C ALA A 444 0.25 -31.74 13.25
N SER A 445 0.92 -31.83 12.10
CA SER A 445 2.04 -32.76 11.89
C SER A 445 3.33 -32.02 12.20
N VAL A 446 4.04 -32.46 13.25
CA VAL A 446 5.27 -31.81 13.72
C VAL A 446 6.43 -32.76 13.48
N ARG A 447 7.33 -32.39 12.57
CA ARG A 447 8.42 -33.22 12.04
C ARG A 447 9.76 -32.49 12.12
N GLY A 448 10.85 -33.26 12.17
CA GLY A 448 12.23 -32.77 12.06
C GLY A 448 12.67 -31.84 13.20
N GLN A 449 13.45 -32.35 14.16
CA GLN A 449 14.10 -31.65 15.30
C GLN A 449 13.28 -30.60 16.10
N SER A 450 12.01 -30.38 15.77
CA SER A 450 11.01 -29.66 16.56
C SER A 450 10.93 -30.35 17.90
N GLY A 451 11.41 -29.70 18.96
CA GLY A 451 11.53 -30.28 20.30
C GLY A 451 10.20 -30.84 20.82
N GLN A 452 9.39 -30.02 21.47
CA GLN A 452 8.06 -30.46 21.93
C GLN A 452 7.02 -30.26 20.82
N LYS A 453 6.20 -31.28 20.55
CA LYS A 453 5.14 -31.19 19.53
C LYS A 453 4.05 -30.19 19.91
N PHE A 454 3.61 -30.26 21.17
CA PHE A 454 2.62 -29.38 21.76
C PHE A 454 3.01 -29.06 23.21
N SER A 455 2.94 -27.79 23.57
CA SER A 455 3.22 -27.30 24.93
C SER A 455 2.11 -26.37 25.40
N ILE A 456 1.81 -26.41 26.70
CA ILE A 456 0.88 -25.52 27.38
C ILE A 456 1.47 -25.12 28.73
N SER A 457 1.41 -23.83 29.06
CA SER A 457 1.80 -23.36 30.39
C SER A 457 0.69 -23.62 31.43
N GLY A 458 1.00 -24.42 32.46
CA GLY A 458 0.09 -24.71 33.57
C GLY A 458 -0.78 -25.96 33.39
N ALA A 459 -1.85 -26.07 34.19
CA ALA A 459 -2.77 -27.20 34.12
C ALA A 459 -3.54 -27.19 32.79
N GLY A 460 -3.77 -28.37 32.19
CA GLY A 460 -4.54 -28.49 30.94
C GLY A 460 -5.97 -27.95 31.05
N SER A 461 -6.57 -27.60 29.91
CA SER A 461 -7.96 -27.16 29.80
C SER A 461 -8.74 -28.09 28.87
N PRO A 462 -9.98 -28.48 29.21
CA PRO A 462 -10.83 -29.26 28.30
C PRO A 462 -11.20 -28.48 27.02
N GLN A 463 -11.01 -27.15 27.03
CA GLN A 463 -11.25 -26.30 25.86
C GLN A 463 -10.07 -26.33 24.89
N ILE A 464 -8.88 -26.76 25.31
CA ILE A 464 -7.71 -26.85 24.43
C ILE A 464 -7.57 -28.30 23.97
N LYS A 465 -7.74 -28.53 22.67
CA LYS A 465 -7.66 -29.86 22.06
C LYS A 465 -6.44 -29.93 21.16
N TRP A 466 -5.59 -30.91 21.40
CA TRP A 466 -4.43 -31.20 20.57
C TRP A 466 -4.62 -32.52 19.82
N ARG A 467 -4.29 -32.55 18.53
CA ARG A 467 -4.27 -33.75 17.69
C ARG A 467 -2.98 -33.81 16.89
N ASP A 468 -2.16 -34.81 17.17
CA ASP A 468 -0.96 -35.10 16.38
C ASP A 468 -1.33 -35.80 15.07
N LYS A 469 -1.01 -35.17 13.93
CA LYS A 469 -1.22 -35.71 12.57
C LYS A 469 0.01 -36.44 12.02
N THR A 470 1.08 -36.59 12.80
CA THR A 470 2.34 -37.21 12.34
C THR A 470 2.20 -38.72 12.12
N ALA A 471 1.23 -39.37 12.76
CA ALA A 471 0.99 -40.81 12.64
C ALA A 471 -0.01 -41.20 11.53
N SER A 472 -0.55 -40.23 10.78
CA SER A 472 -1.62 -40.44 9.79
C SER A 472 -1.18 -40.23 8.33
N ALA A 473 0.12 -40.32 8.04
CA ALA A 473 0.68 -40.21 6.69
C ALA A 473 1.29 -41.53 6.24
#